data_AF-A0A7J2HK08-F1
#
_entry.id   AF-A0A7J2HK08-F1
#
_cell.length_a   1.000
_cell.length_b   1.000
_cell.length_c   1.000
_cell.angle_alpha   90.00
_cell.angle_beta   90.00
_cell.angle_gamma   90.00
#
_symmetry.space_group_name_H-M   'P 1'
#
loop_
_entity.id
_entity.type
_entity.pdbx_description
1 polymer ?
#
loop_
_entity_poly.entity_id
_entity_poly.type
_entity_poly.pdbx_seq_one_letter_code
_entity_poly.pdbx_strand_id
1 'polypeptide(L)'
;MKELERLAAEHARAAVRLDKVGMKKEAAQKYKEAIRLLSRLIELTDDSMMKQIYMEKKEQYERRIKDLTESVYEGFRELGKQVKESGFAKDLIV
;
A
#
# COMPACT_ATOMS: atom_id res chain seq x y z
N MET A 1 9.01 18.19 -14.27
CA MET A 1 9.60 17.08 -13.48
C MET A 1 9.67 17.40 -11.99
N LYS A 2 10.27 18.53 -11.56
CA LYS A 2 10.34 18.92 -10.13
C LYS A 2 9.02 18.84 -9.37
N GLU A 3 7.92 19.26 -9.98
CA GLU A 3 6.59 19.18 -9.34
C GLU A 3 6.09 17.74 -9.18
N LEU A 4 6.35 16.87 -10.17
CA LEU A 4 6.03 15.43 -10.08
C LEU A 4 6.86 14.76 -8.97
N GLU A 5 8.14 15.11 -8.85
CA GLU A 5 9.02 14.63 -7.78
C GLU A 5 8.51 15.07 -6.40
N ARG A 6 8.12 16.34 -6.26
CA ARG A 6 7.55 16.89 -5.03
C ARG A 6 6.29 16.12 -4.62
N LEU A 7 5.34 15.98 -5.55
CA LEU A 7 4.09 15.26 -5.31
C LEU A 7 4.34 13.78 -4.99
N ALA A 8 5.23 13.11 -5.73
CA ALA A 8 5.57 11.70 -5.47
C ALA A 8 6.13 11.53 -4.05
N ALA A 9 7.00 12.46 -3.63
CA ALA A 9 7.56 12.46 -2.28
C ALA A 9 6.49 12.75 -1.20
N GLU A 10 5.53 13.63 -1.46
CA GLU A 10 4.42 13.90 -0.53
C GLU A 10 3.51 12.69 -0.32
N HIS A 11 3.11 12.03 -1.42
CA HIS A 11 2.32 10.81 -1.35
C HIS A 11 3.08 9.69 -0.63
N ALA A 12 4.37 9.50 -0.94
CA ALA A 12 5.21 8.51 -0.25
C ALA A 12 5.33 8.79 1.26
N ARG A 13 5.58 10.05 1.67
CA ARG A 13 5.63 10.41 3.09
C ARG A 13 4.30 10.17 3.79
N ALA A 14 3.18 10.47 3.14
CA ALA A 14 1.86 10.19 3.69
C ALA A 14 1.62 8.68 3.84
N ALA A 15 1.99 7.89 2.83
CA ALA A 15 1.90 6.44 2.86
C ALA A 15 2.66 5.84 4.05
N VAL A 16 3.93 6.23 4.22
CA VAL A 16 4.77 5.76 5.34
C VAL A 16 4.19 6.13 6.70
N ARG A 17 3.60 7.32 6.86
CA ARG A 17 2.95 7.70 8.12
C ARG A 17 1.74 6.81 8.42
N LEU A 18 0.87 6.60 7.44
CA LEU A 18 -0.33 5.77 7.57
C LEU A 18 0.03 4.31 7.85
N ASP A 19 1.04 3.81 7.16
CA ASP A 19 1.59 2.46 7.31
C ASP A 19 2.06 2.21 8.76
N LYS A 20 2.83 3.15 9.30
CA LYS A 20 3.32 3.10 10.69
C LYS A 20 2.21 3.09 11.74
N VAL A 21 1.09 3.75 11.49
CA VAL A 21 -0.06 3.76 12.42
C VAL A 21 -1.08 2.65 12.13
N GLY A 22 -0.75 1.72 11.24
CA GLY A 22 -1.60 0.55 10.95
C GLY A 22 -2.79 0.83 10.03
N MET A 23 -2.89 2.03 9.44
CA MET A 23 -3.92 2.37 8.46
C MET A 23 -3.58 1.78 7.08
N LYS A 24 -3.62 0.45 6.98
CA LYS A 24 -3.07 -0.33 5.85
C LYS A 24 -3.71 0.02 4.51
N LYS A 25 -5.04 0.21 4.47
CA LYS A 25 -5.78 0.50 3.23
C LYS A 25 -5.44 1.89 2.70
N GLU A 26 -5.41 2.87 3.57
CA GLU A 26 -5.08 4.26 3.27
C GLU A 26 -3.61 4.40 2.88
N ALA A 27 -2.71 3.68 3.56
CA ALA A 27 -1.31 3.59 3.22
C ALA A 27 -1.12 3.03 1.80
N ALA A 28 -1.77 1.90 1.48
CA ALA A 28 -1.71 1.31 0.15
C ALA A 28 -2.21 2.28 -0.93
N GLN A 29 -3.28 3.04 -0.66
CA GLN A 29 -3.76 4.05 -1.60
C GLN A 29 -2.73 5.15 -1.85
N LYS A 30 -2.07 5.66 -0.81
CA LYS A 30 -1.03 6.69 -0.96
C LYS A 30 0.22 6.15 -1.68
N TYR A 31 0.61 4.91 -1.46
CA TYR A 31 1.68 4.27 -2.24
C TYR A 31 1.32 4.17 -3.72
N LYS A 32 0.07 3.82 -4.07
CA LYS A 32 -0.39 3.78 -5.47
C LYS A 32 -0.29 5.14 -6.17
N GLU A 33 -0.66 6.22 -5.48
CA GLU A 33 -0.52 7.58 -6.03
C GLU A 33 0.96 7.94 -6.27
N ALA A 34 1.85 7.59 -5.35
CA ALA A 34 3.30 7.78 -5.53
C ALA A 34 3.85 6.97 -6.72
N ILE A 35 3.43 5.70 -6.86
CA ILE A 35 3.81 4.83 -8.00
C ILE A 35 3.36 5.40 -9.34
N ARG A 36 2.16 6.00 -9.41
CA ARG A 36 1.66 6.63 -10.64
C ARG A 36 2.58 7.77 -11.07
N LEU A 37 2.98 8.63 -10.12
CA LEU A 37 3.88 9.76 -10.38
C LEU A 37 5.30 9.30 -10.73
N LEU A 38 5.82 8.29 -10.04
CA LEU A 38 7.13 7.68 -10.36
C LEU A 38 7.13 7.05 -11.75
N SER A 39 6.05 6.36 -12.15
CA SER A 39 5.92 5.80 -13.50
C SER A 39 6.00 6.90 -14.56
N ARG A 40 5.35 8.05 -14.31
CA ARG A 40 5.44 9.20 -15.21
C ARG A 40 6.85 9.81 -15.23
N LEU A 41 7.55 9.85 -14.10
CA LEU A 41 8.94 10.31 -14.04
C LEU A 41 9.87 9.39 -14.83
N ILE A 42 9.70 8.07 -14.74
CA ILE A 42 10.48 7.08 -15.50
C ILE A 42 10.33 7.31 -17.01
N GLU A 43 9.10 7.55 -17.49
CA GLU A 43 8.82 7.84 -18.91
C GLU A 43 9.48 9.13 -19.40
N LEU A 44 9.57 10.15 -18.54
CA LEU A 44 10.02 11.51 -18.90
C LEU A 44 11.51 11.76 -18.66
N THR A 45 12.21 10.83 -18.00
CA THR A 45 13.61 11.02 -17.58
C THR A 45 14.55 10.36 -18.60
N ASP A 46 15.48 11.14 -19.14
CA ASP A 46 16.54 10.62 -20.02
C ASP A 46 17.80 10.17 -19.25
N ASP A 47 18.05 10.77 -18.08
CA ASP A 47 19.13 10.39 -17.19
C ASP A 47 18.94 8.95 -16.65
N SER A 48 19.86 8.06 -17.00
CA SER A 48 19.77 6.64 -16.68
C SER A 48 19.85 6.36 -15.18
N MET A 49 20.67 7.13 -14.44
CA MET A 49 20.81 7.00 -12.99
C MET A 49 19.53 7.43 -12.28
N MET A 50 18.96 8.57 -12.65
CA MET A 50 17.71 9.05 -12.09
C MET A 50 16.55 8.12 -12.41
N LYS A 51 16.51 7.58 -13.64
CA LYS A 51 15.52 6.56 -14.03
C LYS A 51 15.60 5.32 -13.15
N GLN A 52 16.81 4.81 -12.88
CA GLN A 52 17.01 3.67 -11.97
C GLN A 52 16.50 3.98 -10.55
N ILE A 53 16.81 5.15 -10.01
CA ILE A 53 16.32 5.56 -8.68
C ILE A 53 14.78 5.56 -8.62
N TYR A 54 14.11 6.05 -9.67
CA TYR A 54 12.65 6.04 -9.73
C TYR A 54 12.08 4.63 -9.84
N MET A 55 12.72 3.75 -10.61
CA MET A 55 12.33 2.34 -10.73
C MET A 55 12.46 1.59 -9.40
N GLU A 56 13.58 1.74 -8.71
CA GLU A 56 13.80 1.11 -7.40
C GLU A 56 12.76 1.54 -6.37
N LYS A 57 12.47 2.84 -6.30
CA LYS A 57 11.42 3.36 -5.40
C LYS A 57 10.04 2.82 -5.74
N LYS A 58 9.71 2.76 -7.03
CA LYS A 58 8.43 2.20 -7.50
C LYS A 58 8.30 0.74 -7.03
N GLU A 59 9.33 -0.06 -7.25
CA GLU A 59 9.35 -1.47 -6.88
C GLU A 59 9.25 -1.68 -5.35
N GLN A 60 9.92 -0.83 -4.56
CA GLN A 60 9.78 -0.83 -3.10
C GLN A 60 8.34 -0.58 -2.66
N TYR A 61 7.65 0.39 -3.27
CA TYR A 61 6.25 0.68 -2.93
C TYR A 61 5.28 -0.40 -3.41
N GLU A 62 5.55 -1.02 -4.55
CA GLU A 62 4.77 -2.16 -5.06
C GLU A 62 4.86 -3.36 -4.12
N ARG A 63 6.07 -3.71 -3.66
CA ARG A 63 6.27 -4.73 -2.63
C ARG A 63 5.49 -4.41 -1.36
N ARG A 64 5.57 -3.16 -0.88
CA ARG A 64 4.87 -2.78 0.35
C ARG A 64 3.35 -2.89 0.22
N ILE A 65 2.77 -2.53 -0.93
CA ILE A 65 1.32 -2.71 -1.17
C ILE A 65 0.93 -4.19 -1.11
N LYS A 66 1.77 -5.08 -1.64
CA LYS A 66 1.53 -6.53 -1.59
C LYS A 66 1.47 -7.00 -0.14
N ASP A 67 2.48 -6.67 0.66
CA ASP A 67 2.54 -7.04 2.09
C ASP A 67 1.33 -6.51 2.87
N LEU A 68 0.94 -5.25 2.62
CA LEU A 68 -0.22 -4.63 3.28
C LEU A 68 -1.52 -5.35 2.91
N THR A 69 -1.65 -5.82 1.67
CA THR A 69 -2.84 -6.51 1.16
C THR A 69 -2.94 -7.92 1.73
N GLU A 70 -1.84 -8.66 1.73
CA GLU A 70 -1.76 -10.01 2.32
C GLU A 70 -2.09 -9.98 3.82
N SER A 71 -1.51 -9.02 4.55
CA SER A 71 -1.78 -8.85 5.97
C SER A 71 -3.23 -8.46 6.29
N VAL A 72 -3.90 -7.74 5.38
CA VAL A 72 -5.34 -7.44 5.51
C VAL A 72 -6.17 -8.71 5.28
N TYR A 73 -5.82 -9.52 4.28
CA TYR A 73 -6.52 -10.77 3.98
C TYR A 73 -6.40 -11.80 5.11
N GLU A 74 -5.21 -11.94 5.71
CA GLU A 74 -4.98 -12.77 6.89
C GLU A 74 -5.86 -12.34 8.07
N GLY A 75 -5.94 -11.02 8.35
CA GLY A 75 -6.80 -10.50 9.40
C GLY A 75 -8.28 -10.86 9.21
N PHE A 76 -8.78 -10.77 7.97
CA PHE A 76 -10.16 -11.18 7.66
C PHE A 76 -10.37 -12.69 7.80
N ARG A 77 -9.39 -13.51 7.41
CA ARG A 77 -9.44 -14.97 7.56
C ARG A 77 -9.54 -15.36 9.04
N GLU A 78 -8.72 -14.77 9.90
CA GLU A 78 -8.75 -15.08 11.33
C GLU A 78 -10.04 -14.62 12.01
N LEU A 79 -10.54 -13.43 11.67
CA LEU A 79 -11.85 -12.96 12.15
C LEU A 79 -12.98 -13.93 11.73
N GLY A 80 -12.95 -14.41 10.49
CA GLY A 80 -13.93 -15.39 9.99
C GLY A 80 -13.89 -16.74 10.72
N LYS A 81 -12.73 -17.17 11.22
CA LYS A 81 -12.62 -18.37 12.07
C LYS A 81 -13.18 -18.10 13.46
N GLN A 82 -12.82 -16.97 14.07
CA GLN A 82 -13.29 -16.60 15.40
C GLN A 82 -14.82 -16.51 15.46
N VAL A 83 -15.47 -15.92 14.45
CA VAL A 83 -16.94 -15.84 14.35
C VAL A 83 -17.60 -17.21 14.23
N LYS A 84 -16.97 -18.16 13.53
CA LYS A 84 -17.48 -19.54 13.42
C LYS A 84 -17.32 -20.33 14.72
N GLU A 85 -16.24 -20.09 15.46
CA GLU A 85 -15.96 -20.74 16.74
C GLU A 85 -16.79 -20.15 17.89
N SER A 86 -17.14 -18.86 17.84
CA SER A 86 -17.89 -18.16 18.90
C SER A 86 -19.40 -18.47 18.94
N GLY A 87 -19.89 -19.47 18.20
CA GLY A 87 -21.16 -20.13 18.53
C GLY A 87 -22.46 -19.32 18.35
N PHE A 88 -22.47 -18.18 17.66
CA PHE A 88 -23.69 -17.35 17.46
C PHE A 88 -24.86 -18.08 16.77
N ALA A 89 -24.60 -19.26 16.17
CA ALA A 89 -25.61 -20.08 15.50
C ALA A 89 -26.28 -21.15 16.41
N LYS A 90 -25.85 -21.33 17.66
CA LYS A 90 -26.42 -22.37 18.54
C LYS A 90 -27.63 -21.92 19.36
N ASP A 91 -27.84 -20.61 19.52
CA ASP A 91 -28.86 -20.07 20.44
C ASP A 91 -30.15 -19.58 19.75
N LEU A 92 -30.32 -19.79 18.44
CA LEU A 92 -31.52 -19.34 17.69
C LEU A 92 -32.55 -20.46 17.41
N ILE A 93 -32.33 -21.68 17.92
CA ILE A 93 -33.31 -22.76 17.82
C ILE A 93 -33.67 -23.18 19.25
N VAL A 94 -34.63 -22.45 19.83
CA VAL A 94 -35.47 -22.92 20.94
C VAL A 94 -36.89 -23.05 20.42
#